data_AF-A0A941CGZ0-F1
#
_entry.id   AF-A0A941CGZ0-F1
#
_cell.length_a   1.000
_cell.length_b   1.000
_cell.length_c   1.000
_cell.angle_alpha   90.00
_cell.angle_beta   90.00
_cell.angle_gamma   90.00
#
_symmetry.space_group_name_H-M   'P 1'
#
loop_
_entity.id
_entity.type
_entity.pdbx_description
1 polymer ?
#
loop_
_entity_poly.entity_id
_entity_poly.type
_entity_poly.pdbx_seq_one_letter_code
_entity_poly.pdbx_strand_id
1 'polypeptide(L)'
;MKYRTLVLLVVSAILIPLKSSAINFSTITEREFNKEKDLLLVHFDCKTDVDDLHSVAALATLMSHPDFSEIQYHAVAGTYGIQEGLYVPPNDLFQLTFGDNWTDANKNLSNAVEKVKTIALRTLTDKGDVWIAEAGQSDFTAKLIKAIQLDLPELNVSERIHVVQHSDWNEKVTSPEALQFTKEHADYHKIADGNAIGNGTPGFRTPNFSYWEEKIVDPTLMEVWQLATDIANTYNGKDGRYNNEAVAAGGLDFSDLSEVCWILGLKQIKDTEEFFNIYSY
;
A
#
# COMPACT_ATOMS: atom_id res chain seq x y z
N MET A 1 72.08 -10.43 -54.98
CA MET A 1 70.88 -9.63 -55.28
C MET A 1 69.72 -10.21 -54.47
N LYS A 2 69.23 -9.43 -53.49
CA LYS A 2 67.96 -9.53 -52.74
C LYS A 2 67.61 -10.84 -52.02
N TYR A 3 67.80 -10.78 -50.70
CA TYR A 3 67.07 -11.51 -49.66
C TYR A 3 65.55 -11.45 -49.86
N ARG A 4 64.85 -12.54 -49.52
CA ARG A 4 63.53 -12.54 -48.86
C ARG A 4 63.15 -13.95 -48.42
N THR A 5 63.50 -14.27 -47.18
CA THR A 5 62.91 -15.39 -46.42
C THR A 5 61.64 -14.86 -45.77
N LEU A 6 60.47 -15.39 -46.15
CA LEU A 6 59.20 -15.11 -45.48
C LEU A 6 58.82 -16.37 -44.69
N VAL A 7 59.00 -16.33 -43.38
CA VAL A 7 58.47 -17.37 -42.48
C VAL A 7 57.06 -16.97 -42.09
N LEU A 8 56.07 -17.72 -42.56
CA LEU A 8 54.67 -17.62 -42.16
C LEU A 8 54.43 -18.56 -40.99
N LEU A 9 54.39 -18.00 -39.77
CA LEU A 9 53.93 -18.70 -38.58
C LEU A 9 52.39 -18.67 -38.57
N VAL A 10 51.76 -19.80 -38.90
CA VAL A 10 50.32 -19.98 -38.72
C VAL A 10 50.09 -20.37 -37.25
N VAL A 11 49.65 -19.41 -36.44
CA VAL A 11 49.14 -19.69 -35.09
C VAL A 11 47.71 -20.18 -35.24
N SER A 12 47.51 -21.49 -35.10
CA SER A 12 46.17 -22.07 -35.02
C SER A 12 45.61 -21.80 -33.62
N ALA A 13 44.72 -20.83 -33.49
CA ALA A 13 44.00 -20.57 -32.24
C ALA A 13 42.94 -21.66 -32.05
N ILE A 14 43.24 -22.63 -31.19
CA ILE A 14 42.26 -23.63 -30.74
C ILE A 14 41.29 -22.90 -29.80
N LEU A 15 40.09 -22.56 -30.30
CA LEU A 15 38.97 -22.10 -29.48
C LEU A 15 38.45 -23.29 -28.66
N ILE A 16 38.91 -23.41 -27.42
CA ILE A 16 38.31 -24.30 -26.44
C ILE A 16 37.00 -23.62 -25.96
N PRO A 17 35.83 -24.26 -26.10
CA PRO A 17 34.61 -23.72 -25.53
C PRO A 17 34.72 -23.83 -24.00
N LEU A 18 34.95 -22.70 -23.33
CA LEU A 18 34.66 -22.58 -21.91
C LEU A 18 33.16 -22.83 -21.74
N LYS A 19 32.81 -23.96 -21.13
CA LYS A 19 31.48 -24.13 -20.53
C LYS A 19 31.39 -23.11 -19.40
N SER A 20 30.87 -21.93 -19.72
CA SER A 20 30.41 -20.98 -18.72
C SER A 20 29.27 -21.66 -17.99
N SER A 21 29.52 -22.09 -16.74
CA SER A 21 28.45 -22.34 -15.79
C SER A 21 27.83 -20.97 -15.50
N ALA A 22 26.84 -20.59 -16.31
CA ALA A 22 25.98 -19.48 -15.98
C ALA A 22 25.39 -19.81 -14.60
N ILE A 23 25.87 -19.10 -13.59
CA ILE A 23 25.21 -19.04 -12.30
C ILE A 23 23.84 -18.45 -12.63
N ASN A 24 22.81 -19.29 -12.63
CA ASN A 24 21.44 -18.81 -12.52
C ASN A 24 21.42 -18.00 -11.23
N PHE A 25 21.55 -16.69 -11.34
CA PHE A 25 20.91 -15.81 -10.38
C PHE A 25 19.45 -16.22 -10.46
N SER A 26 18.99 -17.01 -9.48
CA SER A 26 17.58 -17.00 -9.16
C SER A 26 17.26 -15.53 -8.99
N THR A 27 16.51 -14.97 -9.93
CA THR A 27 15.75 -13.76 -9.65
C THR A 27 15.11 -14.03 -8.30
N ILE A 28 15.48 -13.27 -7.26
CA ILE A 28 14.76 -13.30 -6.01
C ILE A 28 13.33 -12.96 -6.44
N THR A 29 12.47 -13.98 -6.51
CA THR A 29 11.05 -13.77 -6.75
C THR A 29 10.60 -12.99 -5.53
N GLU A 30 10.28 -11.72 -5.74
CA GLU A 30 9.63 -10.86 -4.76
C GLU A 30 8.51 -11.69 -4.12
N ARG A 31 8.47 -11.76 -2.78
CA ARG A 31 7.46 -12.58 -2.12
C ARG A 31 6.09 -12.01 -2.49
N GLU A 32 5.17 -12.85 -2.93
CA GLU A 32 3.82 -12.43 -3.31
C GLU A 32 2.86 -12.65 -2.13
N PHE A 33 1.85 -11.78 -2.02
CA PHE A 33 0.79 -11.90 -1.01
C PHE A 33 0.03 -13.22 -1.14
N ASN A 34 -0.02 -14.00 -0.07
CA ASN A 34 -0.78 -15.25 -0.01
C ASN A 34 -2.18 -15.01 0.57
N LYS A 35 -3.20 -14.94 -0.29
CA LYS A 35 -4.60 -14.68 0.11
C LYS A 35 -5.17 -15.64 1.17
N GLU A 36 -4.67 -16.86 1.27
CA GLU A 36 -5.17 -17.87 2.22
C GLU A 36 -4.50 -17.79 3.61
N LYS A 37 -3.34 -17.16 3.70
CA LYS A 37 -2.50 -17.21 4.91
C LYS A 37 -2.09 -15.86 5.44
N ASP A 38 -1.95 -14.88 4.56
CA ASP A 38 -1.40 -13.59 4.89
C ASP A 38 -2.51 -12.64 5.33
N LEU A 39 -2.13 -11.67 6.16
CA LEU A 39 -2.99 -10.61 6.65
C LEU A 39 -2.66 -9.32 5.90
N LEU A 40 -3.68 -8.66 5.37
CA LEU A 40 -3.61 -7.30 4.87
C LEU A 40 -4.02 -6.31 5.97
N LEU A 41 -3.08 -5.56 6.51
CA LEU A 41 -3.38 -4.37 7.31
C LEU A 41 -3.43 -3.15 6.39
N VAL A 42 -4.48 -2.35 6.50
CA VAL A 42 -4.60 -1.09 5.74
C VAL A 42 -4.66 0.05 6.73
N HIS A 43 -3.58 0.83 6.76
CA HIS A 43 -3.38 1.93 7.69
C HIS A 43 -3.74 3.23 7.00
N PHE A 44 -4.76 3.92 7.49
CA PHE A 44 -5.25 5.21 7.00
C PHE A 44 -4.91 6.28 8.02
N ASP A 45 -4.18 7.32 7.62
CA ASP A 45 -3.83 8.40 8.53
C ASP A 45 -5.02 9.32 8.86
N CYS A 46 -5.94 9.48 7.91
CA CYS A 46 -7.13 10.33 7.91
C CYS A 46 -6.82 11.77 8.36
N LYS A 47 -5.66 12.28 7.96
CA LYS A 47 -5.14 13.59 8.35
C LYS A 47 -4.19 14.16 7.28
N THR A 48 -4.21 15.44 6.98
CA THR A 48 -5.37 16.32 6.99
C THR A 48 -6.11 16.31 5.64
N ASP A 49 -5.57 15.59 4.66
CA ASP A 49 -6.19 15.32 3.37
C ASP A 49 -7.41 14.39 3.55
N VAL A 50 -8.31 14.38 2.58
CA VAL A 50 -9.58 13.66 2.55
C VAL A 50 -9.55 12.43 1.63
N ASP A 51 -8.44 12.19 0.94
CA ASP A 51 -8.20 11.06 0.03
C ASP A 51 -8.46 9.70 0.67
N ASP A 52 -8.05 9.52 1.93
CA ASP A 52 -8.28 8.30 2.71
C ASP A 52 -9.74 7.86 2.76
N LEU A 53 -10.69 8.82 2.70
CA LEU A 53 -12.12 8.49 2.71
C LEU A 53 -12.53 7.75 1.43
N HIS A 54 -12.03 8.19 0.27
CA HIS A 54 -12.28 7.46 -0.96
C HIS A 54 -11.42 6.18 -1.02
N SER A 55 -10.21 6.16 -0.46
CA SER A 55 -9.39 4.95 -0.34
C SER A 55 -10.10 3.86 0.47
N VAL A 56 -10.83 4.23 1.53
CA VAL A 56 -11.70 3.31 2.28
C VAL A 56 -12.83 2.74 1.41
N ALA A 57 -13.52 3.58 0.64
CA ALA A 57 -14.60 3.13 -0.25
C ALA A 57 -14.08 2.23 -1.40
N ALA A 58 -12.90 2.56 -1.92
CA ALA A 58 -12.26 1.77 -2.96
C ALA A 58 -11.73 0.43 -2.43
N LEU A 59 -11.21 0.38 -1.19
CA LEU A 59 -10.89 -0.88 -0.52
C LEU A 59 -12.14 -1.74 -0.35
N ALA A 60 -13.26 -1.16 0.09
CA ALA A 60 -14.53 -1.88 0.21
C ALA A 60 -14.97 -2.51 -1.11
N THR A 61 -14.85 -1.74 -2.20
CA THR A 61 -15.16 -2.19 -3.56
C THR A 61 -14.29 -3.38 -3.94
N LEU A 62 -12.97 -3.28 -3.70
CA LEU A 62 -12.04 -4.36 -4.01
C LEU A 62 -12.30 -5.61 -3.16
N MET A 63 -12.54 -5.46 -1.87
CA MET A 63 -12.80 -6.58 -0.94
C MET A 63 -14.18 -7.22 -1.15
N SER A 64 -15.11 -6.54 -1.81
CA SER A 64 -16.41 -7.11 -2.19
C SER A 64 -16.33 -7.96 -3.46
N HIS A 65 -15.27 -7.80 -4.26
CA HIS A 65 -15.08 -8.55 -5.48
C HIS A 65 -14.69 -10.03 -5.18
N PRO A 66 -15.26 -11.03 -5.88
CA PRO A 66 -15.04 -12.45 -5.59
C PRO A 66 -13.57 -12.90 -5.54
N ASP A 67 -12.69 -12.25 -6.31
CA ASP A 67 -11.26 -12.58 -6.32
C ASP A 67 -10.53 -12.20 -5.02
N PHE A 68 -11.14 -11.36 -4.17
CA PHE A 68 -10.53 -10.82 -2.96
C PHE A 68 -11.40 -10.96 -1.70
N SER A 69 -12.63 -11.45 -1.82
CA SER A 69 -13.59 -11.55 -0.70
C SER A 69 -13.12 -12.44 0.46
N GLU A 70 -12.21 -13.36 0.19
CA GLU A 70 -11.65 -14.28 1.19
C GLU A 70 -10.34 -13.77 1.82
N ILE A 71 -9.85 -12.60 1.42
CA ILE A 71 -8.63 -12.02 1.99
C ILE A 71 -8.89 -11.67 3.46
N GLN A 72 -7.97 -12.10 4.33
CA GLN A 72 -7.95 -11.61 5.70
C GLN A 72 -7.38 -10.20 5.71
N TYR A 73 -8.18 -9.23 6.14
CA TYR A 73 -7.72 -7.86 6.27
C TYR A 73 -8.17 -7.22 7.57
N HIS A 74 -7.55 -6.11 7.97
CA HIS A 74 -8.02 -5.26 9.06
C HIS A 74 -7.63 -3.80 8.79
N ALA A 75 -8.60 -2.89 8.87
CA ALA A 75 -8.35 -1.46 8.67
C ALA A 75 -7.96 -0.75 9.98
N VAL A 76 -7.11 0.27 9.90
CA VAL A 76 -6.72 1.08 11.06
C VAL A 76 -6.84 2.55 10.67
N ALA A 77 -7.68 3.31 11.38
CA ALA A 77 -7.81 4.75 11.19
C ALA A 77 -6.90 5.52 12.14
N GLY A 78 -6.41 6.69 11.73
CA GLY A 78 -5.61 7.57 12.58
C GLY A 78 -4.15 7.15 12.72
N THR A 79 -3.57 6.52 11.70
CA THR A 79 -2.16 6.13 11.67
C THR A 79 -1.25 7.27 11.20
N TYR A 80 -1.47 8.49 11.71
CA TYR A 80 -0.69 9.66 11.32
C TYR A 80 0.60 9.85 12.15
N GLY A 81 1.56 10.57 11.57
CA GLY A 81 2.85 10.91 12.15
C GLY A 81 2.90 12.33 12.72
N ILE A 82 3.94 13.08 12.38
CA ILE A 82 4.19 14.44 12.89
C ILE A 82 3.53 15.54 12.06
N GLN A 83 2.69 15.17 11.08
CA GLN A 83 2.00 16.15 10.26
C GLN A 83 1.06 17.05 11.07
N GLU A 84 1.04 18.32 10.64
CA GLU A 84 0.12 19.34 11.12
C GLU A 84 -1.27 19.20 10.47
N GLY A 85 -2.19 20.09 10.81
CA GLY A 85 -3.57 20.05 10.32
C GLY A 85 -4.51 19.24 11.22
N LEU A 86 -5.77 19.12 10.79
CA LEU A 86 -6.83 18.51 11.57
C LEU A 86 -7.19 17.13 11.03
N TYR A 87 -7.43 16.21 11.95
CA TYR A 87 -7.99 14.90 11.64
C TYR A 87 -9.33 15.05 10.91
N VAL A 88 -9.56 14.22 9.90
CA VAL A 88 -10.82 14.07 9.16
C VAL A 88 -11.58 12.91 9.79
N PRO A 89 -12.68 13.14 10.53
CA PRO A 89 -13.37 12.07 11.27
C PRO A 89 -13.99 11.01 10.35
N PRO A 90 -13.47 9.77 10.29
CA PRO A 90 -13.93 8.78 9.32
C PRO A 90 -14.76 7.68 9.99
N ASN A 91 -15.02 7.77 11.29
CA ASN A 91 -15.56 6.67 12.10
C ASN A 91 -16.88 6.10 11.57
N ASP A 92 -17.81 6.96 11.14
CA ASP A 92 -19.09 6.51 10.59
C ASP A 92 -18.90 5.74 9.27
N LEU A 93 -17.97 6.20 8.43
CA LEU A 93 -17.57 5.51 7.21
C LEU A 93 -16.92 4.16 7.52
N PHE A 94 -15.94 4.11 8.43
CA PHE A 94 -15.28 2.85 8.81
C PHE A 94 -16.26 1.85 9.40
N GLN A 95 -17.21 2.31 10.22
CA GLN A 95 -18.24 1.45 10.81
C GLN A 95 -19.20 0.91 9.75
N LEU A 96 -19.61 1.73 8.78
CA LEU A 96 -20.44 1.32 7.65
C LEU A 96 -19.70 0.29 6.79
N THR A 97 -18.43 0.55 6.48
CA THR A 97 -17.63 -0.23 5.54
C THR A 97 -17.12 -1.55 6.12
N PHE A 98 -16.57 -1.52 7.33
CA PHE A 98 -15.81 -2.65 7.89
C PHE A 98 -16.51 -3.34 9.06
N GLY A 99 -17.62 -2.80 9.56
CA GLY A 99 -18.28 -3.35 10.76
C GLY A 99 -17.32 -3.31 11.95
N ASP A 100 -16.99 -4.48 12.50
CA ASP A 100 -16.01 -4.63 13.60
C ASP A 100 -14.56 -4.79 13.11
N ASN A 101 -14.34 -4.90 11.80
CA ASN A 101 -13.05 -5.21 11.19
C ASN A 101 -12.16 -3.98 10.99
N TRP A 102 -12.17 -3.08 11.99
CA TRP A 102 -11.26 -1.94 12.02
C TRP A 102 -10.89 -1.52 13.44
N THR A 103 -9.91 -0.61 13.54
CA THR A 103 -9.41 -0.08 14.81
C THR A 103 -9.13 1.43 14.71
N ASP A 104 -9.50 2.18 15.76
CA ASP A 104 -9.31 3.64 15.85
C ASP A 104 -8.06 3.99 16.66
N ALA A 105 -6.95 4.29 15.98
CA ALA A 105 -5.70 4.70 16.60
C ALA A 105 -5.70 6.18 17.03
N ASN A 106 -6.50 7.03 16.37
CA ASN A 106 -6.67 8.44 16.76
C ASN A 106 -7.32 8.55 18.15
N LYS A 107 -8.33 7.71 18.45
CA LYS A 107 -9.01 7.70 19.76
C LYS A 107 -8.13 7.17 20.89
N ASN A 108 -7.39 6.08 20.65
CA ASN A 108 -6.48 5.50 21.65
C ASN A 108 -5.39 4.67 20.99
N LEU A 109 -4.25 5.32 20.72
CA LEU A 109 -3.09 4.73 20.07
C LEU A 109 -2.60 3.45 20.76
N SER A 110 -2.42 3.46 22.08
CA SER A 110 -1.88 2.31 22.81
C SER A 110 -2.81 1.10 22.73
N ASN A 111 -4.11 1.32 22.91
CA ASN A 111 -5.10 0.24 22.77
C ASN A 111 -5.20 -0.27 21.33
N ALA A 112 -5.08 0.63 20.35
CA ALA A 112 -5.08 0.26 18.94
C ALA A 112 -3.88 -0.63 18.59
N VAL A 113 -2.67 -0.27 19.05
CA VAL A 113 -1.46 -1.10 18.88
C VAL A 113 -1.65 -2.48 19.48
N GLU A 114 -2.17 -2.60 20.69
CA GLU A 114 -2.39 -3.91 21.33
C GLU A 114 -3.45 -4.77 20.59
N LYS A 115 -4.54 -4.14 20.12
CA LYS A 115 -5.57 -4.84 19.34
C LYS A 115 -5.02 -5.34 18.01
N VAL A 116 -4.35 -4.47 17.24
CA VAL A 116 -3.79 -4.83 15.92
C VAL A 116 -2.64 -5.83 16.07
N LYS A 117 -1.79 -5.70 17.10
CA LYS A 117 -0.78 -6.71 17.45
C LYS A 117 -1.43 -8.08 17.64
N THR A 118 -2.51 -8.16 18.41
CA THR A 118 -3.20 -9.44 18.66
C THR A 118 -3.70 -10.09 17.36
N ILE A 119 -4.15 -9.29 16.40
CA ILE A 119 -4.56 -9.76 15.07
C ILE A 119 -3.34 -10.28 14.30
N ALA A 120 -2.29 -9.46 14.17
CA ALA A 120 -1.05 -9.81 13.48
C ALA A 120 -0.36 -11.05 14.06
N LEU A 121 -0.34 -11.21 15.38
CA LEU A 121 0.28 -12.37 16.04
C LEU A 121 -0.36 -13.69 15.66
N ARG A 122 -1.68 -13.73 15.39
CA ARG A 122 -2.36 -14.95 14.94
C ARG A 122 -1.79 -15.40 13.60
N THR A 123 -1.74 -14.49 12.64
CA THR A 123 -1.18 -14.72 11.30
C THR A 123 0.28 -15.17 11.37
N LEU A 124 1.11 -14.44 12.11
CA LEU A 124 2.55 -14.73 12.22
C LEU A 124 2.81 -16.09 12.89
N THR A 125 2.02 -16.44 13.92
CA THR A 125 2.14 -17.75 14.61
C THR A 125 1.73 -18.91 13.71
N ASP A 126 0.72 -18.70 12.86
CA ASP A 126 0.26 -19.68 11.86
C ASP A 126 1.13 -19.71 10.60
N LYS A 127 2.27 -19.01 10.64
CA LYS A 127 3.26 -18.92 9.57
C LYS A 127 2.76 -18.23 8.31
N GLY A 128 1.76 -17.35 8.40
CA GLY A 128 1.45 -16.34 7.39
C GLY A 128 2.26 -15.06 7.58
N ASP A 129 2.22 -14.17 6.59
CA ASP A 129 2.89 -12.88 6.63
C ASP A 129 1.90 -11.73 6.87
N VAL A 130 2.41 -10.61 7.36
CA VAL A 130 1.63 -9.38 7.55
C VAL A 130 2.08 -8.38 6.51
N TRP A 131 1.15 -7.96 5.66
CA TRP A 131 1.35 -6.94 4.65
C TRP A 131 0.63 -5.67 5.05
N ILE A 132 1.33 -4.55 5.06
CA ILE A 132 0.82 -3.26 5.52
C ILE A 132 0.80 -2.32 4.32
N ALA A 133 -0.40 -1.91 3.89
CA ALA A 133 -0.58 -0.73 3.05
C ALA A 133 -0.58 0.51 3.95
N GLU A 134 0.37 1.40 3.73
CA GLU A 134 0.66 2.54 4.59
C GLU A 134 0.23 3.87 3.95
N ALA A 135 -1.09 4.11 3.97
CA ALA A 135 -1.78 5.29 3.43
C ALA A 135 -1.54 6.56 4.28
N GLY A 136 -0.27 6.88 4.49
CA GLY A 136 0.16 7.92 5.42
C GLY A 136 1.50 7.59 6.05
N GLN A 137 1.65 7.79 7.36
CA GLN A 137 2.95 7.79 8.04
C GLN A 137 3.23 6.52 8.86
N SER A 138 4.51 6.17 9.02
CA SER A 138 4.91 4.89 9.65
C SER A 138 4.93 4.89 11.19
N ASP A 139 4.48 5.96 11.85
CA ASP A 139 4.54 6.10 13.31
C ASP A 139 3.75 5.01 14.06
N PHE A 140 2.56 4.67 13.57
CA PHE A 140 1.76 3.56 14.10
C PHE A 140 2.45 2.22 13.82
N THR A 141 2.88 2.00 12.59
CA THR A 141 3.55 0.78 12.14
C THR A 141 4.82 0.48 12.95
N ALA A 142 5.65 1.49 13.21
CA ALA A 142 6.83 1.34 14.05
C ALA A 142 6.49 0.86 15.47
N LYS A 143 5.38 1.36 16.06
CA LYS A 143 4.92 0.92 17.38
C LYS A 143 4.38 -0.51 17.34
N LEU A 144 3.64 -0.86 16.29
CA LEU A 144 3.12 -2.20 16.07
C LEU A 144 4.26 -3.22 15.96
N ILE A 145 5.26 -2.96 15.10
CA ILE A 145 6.41 -3.86 14.91
C ILE A 145 7.18 -4.05 16.23
N LYS A 146 7.44 -2.97 16.98
CA LYS A 146 8.08 -3.06 18.30
C LYS A 146 7.29 -3.96 19.24
N ALA A 147 5.97 -3.79 19.29
CA ALA A 147 5.11 -4.58 20.15
C ALA A 147 5.07 -6.06 19.75
N ILE A 148 5.10 -6.37 18.44
CA ILE A 148 5.21 -7.74 17.93
C ILE A 148 6.56 -8.37 18.31
N GLN A 149 7.67 -7.65 18.16
CA GLN A 149 9.01 -8.16 18.50
C GLN A 149 9.15 -8.49 19.99
N LEU A 150 8.45 -7.77 20.87
CA LEU A 150 8.44 -8.08 22.31
C LEU A 150 7.77 -9.44 22.60
N ASP A 151 6.70 -9.78 21.86
CA ASP A 151 5.94 -11.01 22.06
C ASP A 151 6.53 -12.19 21.26
N LEU A 152 7.23 -11.92 20.14
CA LEU A 152 7.91 -12.91 19.29
C LEU A 152 9.40 -12.53 19.05
N PRO A 153 10.27 -12.58 20.08
CA PRO A 153 11.66 -12.10 19.97
C PRO A 153 12.54 -12.89 19.00
N GLU A 154 12.18 -14.14 18.71
CA GLU A 154 12.91 -15.02 17.78
C GLU A 154 12.41 -14.89 16.33
N LEU A 155 11.30 -14.17 16.09
CA LEU A 155 10.77 -13.95 14.75
C LEU A 155 11.64 -12.93 14.02
N ASN A 156 12.15 -13.30 12.84
CA ASN A 156 12.75 -12.33 11.95
C ASN A 156 11.66 -11.47 11.28
N VAL A 157 11.28 -10.37 11.92
CA VAL A 157 10.17 -9.52 11.45
C VAL A 157 10.40 -8.94 10.05
N SER A 158 11.65 -8.69 9.63
CA SER A 158 11.94 -8.20 8.29
C SER A 158 11.77 -9.25 7.18
N GLU A 159 11.52 -10.52 7.53
CA GLU A 159 11.13 -11.55 6.55
C GLU A 159 9.62 -11.79 6.52
N ARG A 160 8.85 -11.22 7.45
CA ARG A 160 7.47 -11.61 7.76
C ARG A 160 6.48 -10.45 7.81
N ILE A 161 6.98 -9.24 7.97
CA ILE A 161 6.22 -8.00 7.95
C ILE A 161 6.70 -7.19 6.75
N HIS A 162 5.80 -6.96 5.82
CA HIS A 162 6.05 -6.22 4.58
C HIS A 162 5.27 -4.91 4.64
N VAL A 163 5.95 -3.79 4.40
CA VAL A 163 5.33 -2.46 4.44
C VAL A 163 5.43 -1.84 3.07
N VAL A 164 4.32 -1.41 2.50
CA VAL A 164 4.25 -0.78 1.18
C VAL A 164 3.74 0.63 1.37
N GLN A 165 4.55 1.61 0.98
CA GLN A 165 4.23 3.03 1.15
C GLN A 165 4.51 3.78 -0.16
N HIS A 166 3.56 4.60 -0.62
CA HIS A 166 3.75 5.55 -1.71
C HIS A 166 4.09 6.95 -1.19
N SER A 167 4.25 7.94 -2.08
CA SER A 167 4.42 9.37 -1.75
C SER A 167 5.66 9.78 -0.94
N ASP A 168 6.49 10.68 -1.47
CA ASP A 168 7.60 11.29 -0.71
C ASP A 168 7.13 12.12 0.50
N TRP A 169 5.90 12.63 0.44
CA TRP A 169 5.32 13.41 1.54
C TRP A 169 5.16 12.54 2.79
N ASN A 170 4.64 11.33 2.62
CA ASN A 170 4.39 10.38 3.71
C ASN A 170 5.65 10.07 4.51
N GLU A 171 6.79 9.86 3.85
CA GLU A 171 8.07 9.69 4.55
C GLU A 171 8.52 10.98 5.27
N LYS A 172 8.35 12.16 4.65
CA LYS A 172 8.79 13.45 5.20
C LYS A 172 8.03 13.86 6.45
N VAL A 173 6.78 13.43 6.59
CA VAL A 173 5.94 13.74 7.76
C VAL A 173 5.80 12.56 8.73
N THR A 174 6.52 11.47 8.51
CA THR A 174 6.75 10.43 9.51
C THR A 174 7.82 10.90 10.49
N SER A 175 7.73 10.56 11.79
CA SER A 175 8.83 10.82 12.73
C SER A 175 10.12 10.15 12.21
N PRO A 176 11.28 10.85 12.16
CA PRO A 176 12.50 10.28 11.61
C PRO A 176 12.90 8.94 12.24
N GLU A 177 12.73 8.80 13.56
CA GLU A 177 13.04 7.56 14.29
C GLU A 177 12.06 6.43 13.94
N ALA A 178 10.80 6.76 13.66
CA ALA A 178 9.80 5.76 13.28
C ALA A 178 10.03 5.27 11.84
N LEU A 179 10.35 6.18 10.91
CA LEU A 179 10.67 5.83 9.53
C LEU A 179 11.93 4.96 9.48
N GLN A 180 13.00 5.39 10.15
CA GLN A 180 14.24 4.62 10.22
C GLN A 180 13.98 3.23 10.80
N PHE A 181 13.28 3.16 11.93
CA PHE A 181 12.98 1.89 12.58
C PHE A 181 12.17 0.95 11.68
N THR A 182 11.15 1.47 11.00
CA THR A 182 10.30 0.66 10.11
C THR A 182 11.11 0.10 8.95
N LYS A 183 11.97 0.92 8.31
CA LYS A 183 12.87 0.48 7.24
C LYS A 183 13.90 -0.56 7.69
N GLU A 184 14.34 -0.51 8.94
CA GLU A 184 15.31 -1.47 9.50
C GLU A 184 14.67 -2.78 9.98
N HIS A 185 13.37 -2.77 10.32
CA HIS A 185 12.68 -3.89 10.98
C HIS A 185 11.46 -4.44 10.24
N ALA A 186 11.30 -4.08 8.96
CA ALA A 186 10.33 -4.67 8.05
C ALA A 186 10.96 -4.83 6.66
N ASP A 187 10.33 -5.64 5.81
CA ASP A 187 10.57 -5.62 4.38
C ASP A 187 9.83 -4.41 3.79
N TYR A 188 10.53 -3.28 3.73
CA TYR A 188 9.95 -1.99 3.37
C TYR A 188 10.07 -1.71 1.87
N HIS A 189 8.94 -1.48 1.22
CA HIS A 189 8.78 -1.23 -0.20
C HIS A 189 8.29 0.20 -0.46
N LYS A 190 9.20 1.04 -0.96
CA LYS A 190 8.83 2.35 -1.51
C LYS A 190 8.32 2.18 -2.93
N ILE A 191 7.06 2.52 -3.17
CA ILE A 191 6.46 2.46 -4.51
C ILE A 191 6.32 3.85 -5.13
N ALA A 192 6.04 3.88 -6.43
CA ALA A 192 5.76 5.14 -7.11
C ALA A 192 4.46 5.77 -6.61
N ASP A 193 4.33 7.08 -6.78
CA ASP A 193 3.22 7.87 -6.23
C ASP A 193 1.88 7.48 -6.88
N GLY A 194 0.91 7.06 -6.06
CA GLY A 194 -0.44 6.70 -6.49
C GLY A 194 -1.26 7.87 -7.03
N ASN A 195 -0.75 9.10 -6.93
CA ASN A 195 -1.37 10.29 -7.52
C ASN A 195 -1.06 10.45 -9.02
N ALA A 196 -0.13 9.66 -9.57
CA ALA A 196 0.33 9.81 -10.94
C ALA A 196 0.12 8.53 -11.75
N ILE A 197 -0.26 8.68 -13.02
CA ILE A 197 -0.38 7.57 -13.96
C ILE A 197 0.96 7.26 -14.64
N GLY A 198 1.16 6.00 -15.03
CA GLY A 198 2.27 5.60 -15.91
C GLY A 198 3.66 5.61 -15.26
N ASN A 199 3.73 5.59 -13.93
CA ASN A 199 4.98 5.55 -13.14
C ASN A 199 5.30 4.15 -12.56
N GLY A 200 4.47 3.13 -12.84
CA GLY A 200 4.64 1.77 -12.36
C GLY A 200 3.68 1.36 -11.23
N THR A 201 2.84 2.28 -10.76
CA THR A 201 1.69 2.04 -9.88
C THR A 201 0.42 2.61 -10.51
N PRO A 202 -0.77 2.17 -10.07
CA PRO A 202 -2.01 2.82 -10.49
C PRO A 202 -2.06 4.29 -10.08
N GLY A 203 -2.69 5.14 -10.90
CA GLY A 203 -2.88 6.56 -10.61
C GLY A 203 -4.34 6.88 -10.30
N PHE A 204 -4.70 7.06 -9.02
CA PHE A 204 -6.09 7.18 -8.58
C PHE A 204 -6.52 8.58 -8.12
N ARG A 205 -5.80 9.62 -8.56
CA ARG A 205 -6.20 11.02 -8.40
C ARG A 205 -6.74 11.58 -9.71
N THR A 206 -8.07 11.62 -9.83
CA THR A 206 -8.76 12.04 -11.07
C THR A 206 -9.76 13.18 -10.80
N PRO A 207 -9.40 14.43 -11.11
CA PRO A 207 -10.32 15.57 -11.07
C PRO A 207 -11.53 15.37 -11.99
N ASN A 208 -12.71 15.84 -11.57
CA ASN A 208 -13.98 15.77 -12.32
C ASN A 208 -14.50 14.33 -12.62
N PHE A 209 -13.96 13.28 -11.99
CA PHE A 209 -14.54 11.95 -12.07
C PHE A 209 -15.82 11.85 -11.21
N SER A 210 -16.93 12.36 -11.73
CA SER A 210 -18.19 12.48 -10.97
C SER A 210 -19.24 11.42 -11.31
N TYR A 211 -18.91 10.45 -12.18
CA TYR A 211 -19.86 9.46 -12.72
C TYR A 211 -19.65 8.06 -12.13
N TRP A 212 -18.97 7.97 -10.97
CA TRP A 212 -18.79 6.71 -10.25
C TRP A 212 -20.14 6.08 -9.85
N GLU A 213 -21.16 6.89 -9.58
CA GLU A 213 -22.53 6.42 -9.28
C GLU A 213 -23.14 5.60 -10.42
N GLU A 214 -22.75 5.85 -11.68
CA GLU A 214 -23.21 5.07 -12.82
C GLU A 214 -22.52 3.71 -12.93
N LYS A 215 -21.41 3.52 -12.21
CA LYS A 215 -20.57 2.33 -12.27
C LYS A 215 -20.89 1.34 -11.15
N ILE A 216 -21.21 1.85 -9.96
CA ILE A 216 -21.52 1.01 -8.79
C ILE A 216 -22.94 0.46 -8.88
N VAL A 217 -23.07 -0.86 -8.91
CA VAL A 217 -24.37 -1.53 -8.93
C VAL A 217 -24.80 -2.07 -7.57
N ASP A 218 -23.83 -2.38 -6.69
CA ASP A 218 -24.11 -2.89 -5.35
C ASP A 218 -24.64 -1.75 -4.44
N PRO A 219 -25.83 -1.90 -3.84
CA PRO A 219 -26.42 -0.85 -3.00
C PRO A 219 -25.60 -0.52 -1.74
N THR A 220 -24.92 -1.51 -1.15
CA THR A 220 -24.08 -1.30 0.02
C THR A 220 -22.83 -0.52 -0.36
N LEU A 221 -22.19 -0.85 -1.48
CA LEU A 221 -21.07 -0.05 -2.00
C LEU A 221 -21.50 1.36 -2.39
N MET A 222 -22.71 1.54 -2.92
CA MET A 222 -23.27 2.86 -3.22
C MET A 222 -23.37 3.73 -1.95
N GLU A 223 -23.89 3.16 -0.85
CA GLU A 223 -23.96 3.86 0.44
C GLU A 223 -22.56 4.22 0.99
N VAL A 224 -21.59 3.31 0.85
CA VAL A 224 -20.21 3.53 1.28
C VAL A 224 -19.56 4.69 0.50
N TRP A 225 -19.64 4.67 -0.83
CA TRP A 225 -19.06 5.72 -1.67
C TRP A 225 -19.76 7.06 -1.46
N GLN A 226 -21.09 7.08 -1.32
CA GLN A 226 -21.83 8.29 -1.02
C GLN A 226 -21.35 8.91 0.30
N LEU A 227 -21.26 8.11 1.37
CA LEU A 227 -20.83 8.61 2.67
C LEU A 227 -19.37 9.09 2.63
N ALA A 228 -18.49 8.37 1.94
CA ALA A 228 -17.10 8.80 1.76
C ALA A 228 -17.01 10.16 1.07
N THR A 229 -17.73 10.34 -0.05
CA THR A 229 -17.76 11.59 -0.80
C THR A 229 -18.41 12.73 -0.01
N ASP A 230 -19.46 12.45 0.77
CA ASP A 230 -20.12 13.46 1.62
C ASP A 230 -19.19 13.97 2.71
N ILE A 231 -18.48 13.07 3.40
CA ILE A 231 -17.49 13.44 4.42
C ILE A 231 -16.32 14.19 3.76
N ALA A 232 -15.82 13.73 2.61
CA ALA A 232 -14.73 14.39 1.90
C ALA A 232 -15.12 15.82 1.53
N ASN A 233 -16.28 16.03 0.92
CA ASN A 233 -16.80 17.36 0.57
C ASN A 233 -17.05 18.24 1.81
N THR A 234 -17.44 17.65 2.94
CA THR A 234 -17.66 18.37 4.20
C THR A 234 -16.35 18.94 4.74
N TYR A 235 -15.24 18.20 4.66
CA TYR A 235 -13.97 18.57 5.31
C TYR A 235 -12.89 19.12 4.37
N ASN A 236 -12.98 18.89 3.05
CA ASN A 236 -11.94 19.29 2.11
C ASN A 236 -11.66 20.81 2.16
N GLY A 237 -10.40 21.18 2.43
CA GLY A 237 -9.97 22.57 2.54
C GLY A 237 -10.64 23.37 3.68
N LYS A 238 -11.36 22.73 4.61
CA LYS A 238 -12.06 23.41 5.72
C LYS A 238 -11.19 23.47 6.97
N ASP A 239 -11.35 24.54 7.74
CA ASP A 239 -10.71 24.72 9.05
C ASP A 239 -9.18 24.53 9.04
N GLY A 240 -8.52 24.88 7.93
CA GLY A 240 -7.08 24.73 7.77
C GLY A 240 -6.62 23.33 7.36
N ARG A 241 -7.55 22.43 7.01
CA ARG A 241 -7.22 21.17 6.36
C ARG A 241 -6.67 21.38 4.95
N TYR A 242 -5.94 20.39 4.46
CA TYR A 242 -5.45 20.40 3.08
C TYR A 242 -6.61 20.47 2.11
N ASN A 243 -6.42 21.20 1.01
CA ASN A 243 -7.38 21.30 -0.06
C ASN A 243 -6.97 20.35 -1.18
N ASN A 244 -7.55 19.15 -1.17
CA ASN A 244 -7.38 18.20 -2.24
C ASN A 244 -8.05 18.74 -3.51
N GLU A 245 -7.24 19.06 -4.51
CA GLU A 245 -7.71 19.72 -5.74
C GLU A 245 -8.61 18.81 -6.59
N ALA A 246 -8.40 17.49 -6.56
CA ALA A 246 -9.23 16.56 -7.33
C ALA A 246 -10.64 16.49 -6.73
N VAL A 247 -10.73 16.37 -5.40
CA VAL A 247 -12.00 16.41 -4.68
C VAL A 247 -12.66 17.78 -4.79
N ALA A 248 -11.90 18.88 -4.71
CA ALA A 248 -12.42 20.24 -4.87
C ALA A 248 -13.00 20.47 -6.28
N ALA A 249 -12.51 19.75 -7.29
CA ALA A 249 -13.03 19.74 -8.65
C ALA A 249 -14.22 18.76 -8.84
N GLY A 250 -14.75 18.18 -7.77
CA GLY A 250 -15.84 17.20 -7.84
C GLY A 250 -15.41 15.84 -8.40
N GLY A 251 -14.10 15.55 -8.37
CA GLY A 251 -13.54 14.25 -8.72
C GLY A 251 -13.23 13.39 -7.51
N LEU A 252 -12.43 12.36 -7.74
CA LEU A 252 -12.02 11.40 -6.71
C LEU A 252 -10.50 11.41 -6.54
N ASP A 253 -10.09 11.10 -5.32
CA ASP A 253 -8.71 10.81 -4.96
C ASP A 253 -8.72 9.67 -3.98
N PHE A 254 -8.30 8.49 -4.43
CA PHE A 254 -8.10 7.29 -3.61
C PHE A 254 -6.71 6.71 -3.87
N SER A 255 -5.73 7.61 -4.03
CA SER A 255 -4.37 7.27 -4.42
C SER A 255 -3.71 6.24 -3.50
N ASP A 256 -4.06 6.21 -2.20
CA ASP A 256 -3.48 5.25 -1.25
C ASP A 256 -3.87 3.80 -1.51
N LEU A 257 -4.96 3.53 -2.23
CA LEU A 257 -5.28 2.17 -2.67
C LEU A 257 -4.18 1.57 -3.55
N SER A 258 -3.31 2.39 -4.14
CA SER A 258 -2.19 1.93 -4.96
C SER A 258 -1.26 0.98 -4.21
N GLU A 259 -1.14 1.12 -2.89
CA GLU A 259 -0.34 0.24 -2.03
C GLU A 259 -0.98 -1.14 -1.92
N VAL A 260 -2.31 -1.18 -1.70
CA VAL A 260 -3.09 -2.42 -1.72
C VAL A 260 -3.02 -3.07 -3.10
N CYS A 261 -3.18 -2.30 -4.17
CA CYS A 261 -3.02 -2.81 -5.53
C CYS A 261 -1.61 -3.38 -5.77
N TRP A 262 -0.56 -2.77 -5.22
CA TRP A 262 0.79 -3.31 -5.32
C TRP A 262 0.92 -4.65 -4.59
N ILE A 263 0.44 -4.72 -3.35
CA ILE A 263 0.46 -5.95 -2.51
C ILE A 263 -0.27 -7.10 -3.21
N LEU A 264 -1.43 -6.81 -3.82
CA LEU A 264 -2.28 -7.80 -4.47
C LEU A 264 -1.91 -8.10 -5.93
N GLY A 265 -0.82 -7.52 -6.45
CA GLY A 265 -0.36 -7.78 -7.82
C GLY A 265 -1.21 -7.13 -8.91
N LEU A 266 -1.87 -6.01 -8.60
CA LEU A 266 -2.79 -5.26 -9.47
C LEU A 266 -2.17 -3.98 -10.06
N LYS A 267 -0.84 -3.96 -10.19
CA LYS A 267 -0.05 -2.79 -10.64
C LYS A 267 -0.36 -2.35 -12.08
N GLN A 268 -1.04 -3.20 -12.85
CA GLN A 268 -1.44 -2.95 -14.24
C GLN A 268 -2.66 -2.04 -14.38
N ILE A 269 -3.43 -1.81 -13.31
CA ILE A 269 -4.54 -0.86 -13.36
C ILE A 269 -3.94 0.52 -13.63
N LYS A 270 -4.43 1.20 -14.68
CA LYS A 270 -3.90 2.49 -15.09
C LYS A 270 -4.38 3.61 -14.19
N ASP A 271 -5.69 3.71 -14.00
CA ASP A 271 -6.31 4.89 -13.39
C ASP A 271 -7.68 4.60 -12.76
N THR A 272 -8.30 5.66 -12.24
CA THR A 272 -9.64 5.62 -11.62
C THR A 272 -10.69 4.97 -12.52
N GLU A 273 -10.72 5.30 -13.82
CA GLU A 273 -11.75 4.79 -14.71
C GLU A 273 -11.61 3.27 -14.91
N GLU A 274 -10.38 2.80 -15.12
CA GLU A 274 -10.10 1.37 -15.25
C GLU A 274 -10.44 0.61 -13.96
N PHE A 275 -10.13 1.17 -12.78
CA PHE A 275 -10.52 0.56 -11.51
C PHE A 275 -12.03 0.30 -11.42
N PHE A 276 -12.86 1.33 -11.67
CA PHE A 276 -14.31 1.17 -11.62
C PHE A 276 -14.81 0.19 -12.68
N ASN A 277 -14.29 0.25 -13.91
CA ASN A 277 -14.69 -0.67 -14.96
C ASN A 277 -14.42 -2.15 -14.62
N ILE A 278 -13.41 -2.43 -13.78
CA ILE A 278 -13.03 -3.80 -13.42
C ILE A 278 -13.73 -4.27 -12.12
N TYR A 279 -13.93 -3.40 -11.12
CA TYR A 279 -14.30 -3.87 -9.77
C TYR A 279 -15.64 -3.38 -9.22
N SER A 280 -16.39 -2.54 -9.94
CA SER A 280 -17.61 -1.91 -9.38
C SER A 280 -18.94 -2.61 -9.69
N TYR A 281 -18.91 -3.84 -10.21
CA TYR A 281 -20.10 -4.64 -10.55
C TYR A 281 -20.54 -5.64 -9.46
#